data_AF-A0A523Y2S9-F1
#
_entry.id   AF-A0A523Y2S9-F1
#
_cell.length_a   1.000
_cell.length_b   1.000
_cell.length_c   1.000
_cell.angle_alpha   90.00
_cell.angle_beta   90.00
_cell.angle_gamma   90.00
#
_symmetry.space_group_name_H-M   'P 1'
#
loop_
_entity.id
_entity.type
_entity.pdbx_description
1 polymer ?
#
loop_
_entity_poly.entity_id
_entity_poly.type
_entity_poly.pdbx_seq_one_letter_code
_entity_poly.pdbx_strand_id
1 'polypeptide(L)'
;MQGWRRQLTHDPIPQLLSSDNDAVRFFTQRDLIGEGVGSVISLWQLNQVDKIIRKQQDNGSWKYSGGRAHIRSSHHYNQLETYRVLGQLIEKYGVTNEHPAIRKAADSYFLAR
;
A
#
# COMPACT_ATOMS: atom_id res chain seq x y z
N MET A 1 -23.11 12.30 -1.27
CA MET A 1 -22.39 12.76 -2.47
C MET A 1 -22.56 11.72 -3.58
N GLN A 2 -23.50 11.90 -4.52
CA GLN A 2 -23.76 10.92 -5.61
C GLN A 2 -23.59 11.52 -7.02
N GLY A 3 -23.18 12.80 -7.12
CA GLY A 3 -23.09 13.51 -8.41
C GLY A 3 -22.04 12.92 -9.36
N TRP A 4 -20.97 12.34 -8.83
CA TRP A 4 -19.89 11.76 -9.63
C TRP A 4 -20.34 10.49 -10.39
N ARG A 5 -21.23 9.67 -9.81
CA ARG A 5 -21.71 8.43 -10.46
C ARG A 5 -22.44 8.73 -11.78
N ARG A 6 -23.18 9.86 -11.81
CA ARG A 6 -23.91 10.32 -13.01
C ARG A 6 -23.00 10.89 -14.10
N GLN A 7 -21.73 11.16 -13.80
CA GLN A 7 -20.74 11.61 -14.78
C GLN A 7 -20.08 10.44 -15.52
N LEU A 8 -20.27 9.21 -15.03
CA LEU A 8 -19.75 8.00 -15.65
C LEU A 8 -20.81 7.36 -16.54
N THR A 9 -20.39 6.86 -17.70
CA THR A 9 -21.27 6.12 -18.63
C THR A 9 -21.82 4.83 -18.00
N HIS A 10 -21.08 4.23 -17.08
CA HIS A 10 -21.44 3.02 -16.36
C HIS A 10 -21.23 3.22 -14.86
N ASP A 11 -22.14 2.67 -14.05
CA ASP A 11 -21.93 2.59 -12.60
C ASP A 11 -20.83 1.55 -12.33
N PRO A 12 -19.68 1.94 -11.74
CA PRO A 12 -18.57 1.01 -11.51
C PRO A 12 -18.76 0.12 -10.28
N ILE A 13 -19.75 0.43 -9.41
CA ILE A 13 -19.86 -0.23 -8.10
C ILE A 13 -20.10 -1.73 -8.18
N PRO A 14 -21.04 -2.23 -9.02
CA PRO A 14 -21.26 -3.67 -9.13
C PRO A 14 -19.99 -4.44 -9.50
N GLN A 15 -19.19 -3.92 -10.43
CA GLN A 15 -17.95 -4.56 -10.89
C GLN A 15 -16.84 -4.50 -9.82
N LEU A 16 -16.75 -3.39 -9.08
CA LEU A 16 -15.78 -3.26 -8.00
C LEU A 16 -16.11 -4.18 -6.82
N LEU A 17 -17.40 -4.31 -6.47
CA LEU A 17 -17.86 -5.22 -5.42
C LEU A 17 -17.71 -6.70 -5.80
N SER A 18 -17.82 -7.04 -7.09
CA SER A 18 -17.60 -8.42 -7.56
C SER A 18 -16.11 -8.79 -7.69
N SER A 19 -15.19 -7.91 -7.28
CA SER A 19 -13.75 -8.18 -7.37
C SER A 19 -13.30 -9.24 -6.35
N ASP A 20 -12.48 -10.20 -6.80
CA ASP A 20 -11.77 -11.12 -5.90
C ASP A 20 -10.69 -10.44 -5.04
N ASN A 21 -10.44 -9.15 -5.26
CA ASN A 21 -9.50 -8.37 -4.46
C ASN A 21 -10.19 -7.75 -3.23
N ASP A 22 -9.85 -8.28 -2.04
CA ASP A 22 -10.41 -7.84 -0.77
C ASP A 22 -10.25 -6.34 -0.50
N ALA A 23 -9.12 -5.75 -0.89
CA ALA A 23 -8.88 -4.32 -0.69
C ALA A 23 -9.78 -3.47 -1.61
N VAL A 24 -10.00 -3.91 -2.85
CA VAL A 24 -10.90 -3.21 -3.79
C VAL A 24 -12.32 -3.21 -3.25
N ARG A 25 -12.83 -4.37 -2.78
CA ARG A 25 -14.17 -4.44 -2.19
C ARG A 25 -14.28 -3.58 -0.95
N PHE A 26 -13.30 -3.67 -0.04
CA PHE A 26 -13.27 -2.91 1.21
C PHE A 26 -13.37 -1.40 0.97
N PHE A 27 -12.50 -0.84 0.12
CA PHE A 27 -12.51 0.61 -0.16
C PHE A 27 -13.72 1.03 -0.99
N THR A 28 -14.28 0.15 -1.83
CA THR A 28 -15.55 0.42 -2.51
C THR A 28 -16.67 0.61 -1.51
N GLN A 29 -16.81 -0.30 -0.55
CA GLN A 29 -17.84 -0.19 0.50
C GLN A 29 -17.61 1.03 1.40
N ARG A 30 -16.39 1.22 1.90
CA ARG A 30 -16.04 2.33 2.79
C ARG A 30 -16.18 3.70 2.13
N ASP A 31 -15.56 3.88 0.96
CA ASP A 31 -15.31 5.20 0.39
C ASP A 31 -16.34 5.59 -0.67
N LEU A 32 -16.86 4.62 -1.44
CA LEU A 32 -17.80 4.89 -2.54
C LEU A 32 -19.27 4.70 -2.14
N ILE A 33 -19.55 3.78 -1.21
CA ILE A 33 -20.91 3.51 -0.71
C ILE A 33 -21.14 4.20 0.62
N GLY A 34 -20.10 4.31 1.47
CA GLY A 34 -20.20 4.87 2.82
C GLY A 34 -20.76 3.89 3.83
N GLU A 35 -20.65 2.58 3.56
CA GLU A 35 -21.00 1.55 4.53
C GLU A 35 -19.99 1.52 5.67
N GLY A 36 -20.47 1.30 6.89
CA GLY A 36 -19.63 1.01 8.04
C GLY A 36 -18.96 -0.34 7.85
N VAL A 37 -17.83 -0.35 7.15
CA VAL A 37 -17.00 -1.55 7.01
C VAL A 37 -16.25 -1.83 8.30
N GLY A 38 -15.83 -3.09 8.47
CA GLY A 38 -14.94 -3.46 9.57
C GLY A 38 -13.61 -2.71 9.56
N SER A 39 -12.75 -3.01 10.52
CA SER A 39 -11.44 -2.36 10.62
C SER A 39 -10.55 -2.61 9.39
N VAL A 40 -9.84 -1.57 8.94
CA VAL A 40 -8.81 -1.65 7.88
C VAL A 40 -7.68 -2.61 8.25
N ILE A 41 -7.53 -2.91 9.54
CA ILE A 41 -6.59 -3.92 10.07
C ILE A 41 -6.85 -5.30 9.42
N SER A 42 -8.08 -5.60 9.01
CA SER A 42 -8.37 -6.84 8.27
C SER A 42 -7.60 -6.94 6.95
N LEU A 43 -7.34 -5.81 6.26
CA LEU A 43 -6.52 -5.78 5.06
C LEU A 43 -5.04 -6.02 5.35
N TRP A 44 -4.56 -5.69 6.55
CA TRP A 44 -3.15 -5.86 6.92
C TRP A 44 -2.79 -7.34 7.08
N GLN A 45 -3.78 -8.19 7.37
CA GLN A 45 -3.63 -9.64 7.54
C GLN A 45 -3.65 -10.41 6.22
N LEU A 46 -3.83 -9.72 5.08
CA LEU A 46 -3.83 -10.37 3.78
C LEU A 46 -2.44 -10.92 3.46
N ASN A 47 -2.40 -12.13 2.90
CA ASN A 47 -1.16 -12.81 2.49
C ASN A 47 -0.25 -11.93 1.61
N GLN A 48 -0.83 -11.04 0.81
CA GLN A 48 -0.08 -10.10 -0.04
C GLN A 48 0.65 -9.01 0.75
N VAL A 49 0.06 -8.52 1.85
CA VAL A 49 0.68 -7.54 2.75
C VAL A 49 1.83 -8.21 3.49
N ASP A 50 1.60 -9.40 4.04
CA ASP A 50 2.62 -10.22 4.69
C ASP A 50 3.83 -10.50 3.77
N LYS A 51 3.58 -10.87 2.51
CA LYS A 51 4.63 -11.12 1.52
C LYS A 51 5.49 -9.89 1.23
N ILE A 52 4.90 -8.69 1.31
CA ILE A 52 5.63 -7.43 1.14
C ILE A 52 6.46 -7.16 2.40
N ILE A 53 5.83 -7.22 3.58
CA ILE A 53 6.49 -6.91 4.87
C ILE A 53 7.67 -7.85 5.15
N ARG A 54 7.54 -9.15 4.85
CA ARG A 54 8.62 -10.13 5.05
C ARG A 54 9.88 -9.86 4.21
N LYS A 55 9.80 -8.99 3.21
CA LYS A 55 10.95 -8.57 2.38
C LYS A 55 11.63 -7.30 2.92
N GLN A 56 11.11 -6.71 3.99
CA GLN A 56 11.74 -5.57 4.65
C GLN A 56 13.08 -6.03 5.26
N GLN A 57 14.14 -5.27 5.01
CA GLN A 57 15.45 -5.50 5.60
C GLN A 57 15.45 -5.05 7.07
N ASP A 58 16.47 -5.47 7.82
CA ASP A 58 16.61 -5.12 9.24
C ASP A 58 16.63 -3.60 9.50
N ASN A 59 17.21 -2.84 8.56
CA ASN A 59 17.25 -1.39 8.62
C ASN A 59 15.92 -0.71 8.27
N GLY A 60 14.88 -1.46 7.89
CA GLY A 60 13.56 -0.93 7.52
C GLY A 60 13.36 -0.67 6.01
N SER A 61 14.40 -0.79 5.19
CA SER A 61 14.31 -0.56 3.74
C SER A 61 13.88 -1.80 2.96
N TRP A 62 13.34 -1.62 1.76
CA TRP A 62 13.19 -2.70 0.78
C TRP A 62 14.33 -2.69 -0.23
N LYS A 63 14.82 -3.88 -0.55
CA LYS A 63 15.90 -4.05 -1.51
C LYS A 63 15.36 -3.91 -2.93
N TYR A 64 15.93 -3.00 -3.72
CA TYR A 64 15.62 -2.92 -5.14
C TYR A 64 16.23 -4.14 -5.87
N SER A 65 15.42 -4.88 -6.63
CA SER A 65 15.84 -6.13 -7.29
C SER A 65 16.63 -5.91 -8.59
N GLY A 66 16.82 -4.65 -8.99
CA GLY A 66 17.63 -4.25 -10.14
C GLY A 66 18.67 -3.21 -9.73
N GLY A 67 19.41 -2.68 -10.70
CA GLY A 67 20.36 -1.59 -10.46
C GLY A 67 21.77 -1.97 -10.85
N ARG A 68 22.42 -1.06 -11.57
CA ARG A 68 23.83 -1.15 -11.92
C ARG A 68 24.59 -0.40 -10.84
N ALA A 69 25.27 -1.13 -9.95
CA ALA A 69 26.02 -0.54 -8.84
C ALA A 69 27.05 0.52 -9.29
N HIS A 70 27.51 0.45 -10.54
CA HIS A 70 28.42 1.44 -11.14
C HIS A 70 27.76 2.76 -11.54
N ILE A 71 26.42 2.83 -11.64
CA ILE A 71 25.68 4.05 -12.03
C ILE A 71 25.23 4.81 -10.79
N ARG A 72 24.80 4.10 -9.74
CA ARG A 72 24.31 4.70 -8.50
C ARG A 72 24.47 3.70 -7.35
N SER A 73 24.74 4.21 -6.15
CA SER A 73 24.83 3.38 -4.95
C SER A 73 23.55 2.57 -4.74
N SER A 74 23.70 1.33 -4.30
CA SER A 74 22.60 0.44 -3.92
C SER A 74 21.68 1.08 -2.87
N HIS A 75 22.22 1.92 -2.00
CA HIS A 75 21.48 2.69 -1.01
C HIS A 75 20.39 3.57 -1.64
N HIS A 76 20.72 4.33 -2.68
CA HIS A 76 19.73 5.19 -3.34
C HIS A 76 18.62 4.40 -4.04
N TYR A 77 18.94 3.23 -4.58
CA TYR A 77 17.94 2.35 -5.19
C TYR A 77 17.01 1.74 -4.13
N ASN A 78 17.55 1.32 -2.98
CA ASN A 78 16.74 0.82 -1.87
C ASN A 78 15.83 1.92 -1.30
N GLN A 79 16.29 3.16 -1.25
CA GLN A 79 15.46 4.29 -0.84
C GLN A 79 14.26 4.46 -1.79
N LEU A 80 14.50 4.48 -3.11
CA LEU A 80 13.43 4.54 -4.11
C LEU A 80 12.44 3.39 -3.97
N GLU A 81 12.95 2.17 -3.81
CA GLU A 81 12.10 0.99 -3.65
C GLU A 81 11.30 1.04 -2.34
N THR A 82 11.89 1.53 -1.26
CA THR A 82 11.22 1.72 0.03
C THR A 82 10.06 2.71 -0.11
N TYR A 83 10.26 3.83 -0.81
CA TYR A 83 9.17 4.78 -1.09
C TYR A 83 8.04 4.14 -1.90
N ARG A 84 8.39 3.38 -2.95
CA ARG A 84 7.42 2.66 -3.78
C ARG A 84 6.59 1.65 -2.97
N VAL A 85 7.26 0.89 -2.10
CA VAL A 85 6.61 -0.11 -1.23
C VAL A 85 5.75 0.54 -0.16
N LEU A 86 6.20 1.64 0.45
CA LEU A 86 5.40 2.44 1.39
C LEU A 86 4.09 2.89 0.74
N GLY A 87 4.17 3.51 -0.44
CA GLY A 87 2.97 3.90 -1.19
C GLY A 87 2.06 2.71 -1.49
N GLN A 88 2.61 1.54 -1.81
CA GLN A 88 1.80 0.33 -2.01
C GLN A 88 1.07 -0.11 -0.73
N LEU A 89 1.74 -0.13 0.42
CA LEU A 89 1.14 -0.55 1.69
C LEU A 89 0.08 0.44 2.18
N ILE A 90 0.35 1.74 2.06
CA ILE A 90 -0.55 2.80 2.50
C ILE A 90 -1.75 2.91 1.56
N GLU A 91 -1.52 3.12 0.26
CA GLU A 91 -2.59 3.45 -0.68
C GLU A 91 -3.46 2.23 -1.02
N LYS A 92 -2.88 1.03 -1.08
CA LYS A 92 -3.63 -0.17 -1.50
C LYS A 92 -4.20 -0.96 -0.34
N TYR A 93 -3.65 -0.82 0.87
CA TYR A 93 -4.04 -1.65 2.02
C TYR A 93 -4.31 -0.84 3.29
N GLY A 94 -4.20 0.49 3.23
CA GLY A 94 -4.48 1.37 4.36
C GLY A 94 -3.59 1.11 5.56
N VAL A 95 -2.37 0.60 5.36
CA VAL A 95 -1.42 0.38 6.46
C VAL A 95 -0.94 1.73 6.98
N THR A 96 -1.06 1.97 8.28
CA THR A 96 -0.67 3.24 8.92
C THR A 96 0.62 3.09 9.72
N ASN A 97 1.06 4.17 10.35
CA ASN A 97 2.19 4.17 11.27
C ASN A 97 1.96 3.33 12.54
N GLU A 98 0.75 2.80 12.77
CA GLU A 98 0.47 1.83 13.83
C GLU A 98 1.19 0.49 13.56
N HIS A 99 1.43 0.16 12.28
CA HIS A 99 2.16 -1.04 11.91
C HIS A 99 3.69 -0.85 12.06
N PRO A 100 4.42 -1.73 12.79
CA PRO A 100 5.86 -1.57 13.04
C PRO A 100 6.72 -1.45 11.78
N ALA A 101 6.36 -2.16 10.71
CA ALA A 101 7.07 -2.08 9.43
C ALA A 101 7.05 -0.68 8.81
N ILE A 102 5.93 0.06 8.94
CA ILE A 102 5.83 1.42 8.40
C ILE A 102 6.71 2.38 9.19
N ARG A 103 6.77 2.24 10.53
CA ARG A 103 7.67 3.05 11.37
C ARG A 103 9.13 2.84 10.99
N LYS A 104 9.58 1.58 10.93
CA LYS A 104 10.96 1.25 10.53
C LYS A 104 11.32 1.79 9.14
N ALA A 105 10.39 1.71 8.20
CA ALA A 105 10.60 2.23 6.86
C ALA A 105 10.71 3.76 6.83
N ALA A 106 9.87 4.46 7.59
CA ALA A 106 9.95 5.91 7.74
C ALA A 106 11.27 6.33 8.38
N ASP A 107 11.72 5.63 9.43
CA ASP A 107 13.02 5.88 10.06
C ASP A 107 14.17 5.68 9.05
N SER A 108 14.15 4.58 8.30
CA SER A 108 15.14 4.31 7.25
C SER A 108 15.16 5.37 6.15
N TYR A 109 14.00 5.96 5.80
CA TYR A 109 13.88 6.84 4.65
C TYR A 109 14.15 8.30 5.00
N PHE A 110 13.69 8.75 6.17
CA PHE A 110 13.76 10.15 6.60
C PHE A 110 14.86 10.44 7.63
N LEU A 111 15.29 9.45 8.41
CA LEU A 111 16.32 9.62 9.45
C LEU A 111 17.69 9.05 9.07
N ALA A 112 17.81 8.35 7.94
CA ALA A 112 19.10 7.97 7.38
C ALA A 112 19.86 9.22 6.90
N ARG A 113 20.70 9.76 7.79
CA ARG A 113 21.73 10.77 7.50
C ARG A 113 23.04 10.10 7.14
#